data_AF-A0A353CZI3-F1
#
_entry.id   AF-A0A353CZI3-F1
#
_cell.length_a   1.000
_cell.length_b   1.000
_cell.length_c   1.000
_cell.angle_alpha   90.00
_cell.angle_beta   90.00
_cell.angle_gamma   90.00
#
_symmetry.space_group_name_H-M   'P 1'
#
loop_
_entity.id
_entity.type
_entity.pdbx_description
1 polymer ?
#
loop_
_entity_poly.entity_id
_entity_poly.type
_entity_poly.pdbx_seq_one_letter_code
_entity_poly.pdbx_strand_id
1 'polypeptide(L)' 'MQTKKNRAVLVITDGIGHNPDNDHNAFAQAKKPTYDNLFASVPYSLISTSGPDVGLPPEQMGNSEVG' A
#
# COMPACT_ATOMS: atom_id res chain seq x y z
N MET A 1 -17.57 32.19 -13.16
CA MET A 1 -16.47 31.22 -13.40
C MET A 1 -16.61 30.09 -12.40
N GLN A 2 -16.76 28.84 -12.83
CA GLN A 2 -16.68 27.70 -11.91
C GLN A 2 -15.21 27.46 -11.55
N THR A 3 -14.89 27.42 -10.26
CA THR A 3 -13.57 27.03 -9.78
C THR A 3 -13.36 25.54 -10.03
N LYS A 4 -12.26 25.19 -10.73
CA LYS A 4 -11.90 23.79 -10.97
C LYS A 4 -11.54 23.16 -9.63
N LYS A 5 -12.44 22.31 -9.11
CA LYS A 5 -12.21 21.60 -7.85
C LYS A 5 -11.18 20.50 -8.09
N ASN A 6 -10.05 20.56 -7.39
CA ASN A 6 -9.09 19.46 -7.37
C ASN A 6 -9.74 18.27 -6.68
N ARG A 7 -9.86 17.16 -7.40
CA ARG A 7 -10.39 15.90 -6.88
C ARG A 7 -9.22 15.00 -6.51
N ALA A 8 -9.30 14.39 -5.34
CA ALA A 8 -8.38 13.37 -4.90
C ALA A 8 -9.13 12.03 -4.79
N VAL A 9 -8.41 10.94 -4.98
CA VAL A 9 -8.90 9.56 -4.78
C VAL A 9 -7.88 8.86 -3.89
N LEU A 10 -8.37 8.21 -2.83
CA LEU A 10 -7.60 7.26 -2.04
C LEU A 10 -7.96 5.86 -2.50
N VAL A 11 -6.96 5.05 -2.86
CA VAL A 11 -7.13 3.66 -3.25
C VAL A 11 -6.41 2.79 -2.21
N ILE A 12 -7.16 1.93 -1.53
CA ILE A 12 -6.63 0.95 -0.59
C ILE A 12 -6.78 -0.42 -1.25
N THR A 13 -5.67 -1.15 -1.38
CA THR A 13 -5.72 -2.54 -1.84
C THR A 13 -5.41 -3.44 -0.66
N ASP A 14 -6.48 -3.95 -0.06
CA ASP A 14 -6.42 -4.73 1.18
C ASP A 14 -5.51 -5.95 1.02
N GLY A 15 -4.71 -6.23 2.06
CA GLY A 15 -3.80 -7.38 2.11
C GLY A 15 -2.56 -7.31 1.23
N ILE A 16 -2.27 -6.19 0.55
CA ILE A 16 -1.04 -6.02 -0.25
C ILE A 16 0.02 -5.25 0.54
N GLY A 17 1.06 -5.96 0.97
CA GLY A 17 2.26 -5.40 1.60
C GLY A 17 3.50 -5.42 0.69
N HIS A 18 4.59 -4.87 1.21
CA HIS A 18 5.91 -4.99 0.59
C HIS A 18 6.71 -6.10 1.29
N ASN A 19 7.11 -7.12 0.52
CA ASN A 19 8.05 -8.14 0.94
C ASN A 19 9.22 -8.12 -0.08
N PRO A 20 10.48 -7.91 0.35
CA PRO A 20 11.63 -7.93 -0.54
C PRO A 20 11.95 -9.33 -1.08
N ASP A 21 11.45 -10.38 -0.43
CA ASP A 21 11.53 -11.75 -0.94
C ASP A 21 10.40 -12.02 -1.95
N ASN A 22 10.80 -12.62 -3.07
CA ASN A 22 9.89 -13.00 -4.15
C ASN A 22 9.41 -14.45 -4.03
N ASP A 23 10.02 -15.25 -3.16
CA ASP A 23 9.58 -16.62 -2.89
C ASP A 23 8.22 -16.60 -2.20
N HIS A 24 7.28 -17.38 -2.75
CA HIS A 24 5.89 -17.44 -2.28
C HIS A 24 5.15 -16.08 -2.22
N ASN A 25 5.61 -15.08 -2.97
CA ASN A 25 5.03 -13.73 -2.99
C ASN A 25 4.07 -13.54 -4.19
N ALA A 26 2.77 -13.69 -3.94
CA ALA A 26 1.76 -13.57 -5.00
C ALA A 26 1.74 -12.20 -5.69
N PHE A 27 1.97 -11.10 -4.95
CA PHE A 27 1.99 -9.77 -5.54
C PHE A 27 3.19 -9.58 -6.46
N ALA A 28 4.38 -10.02 -6.03
CA ALA A 28 5.58 -9.95 -6.86
C ALA A 28 5.41 -10.75 -8.17
N GLN A 29 4.84 -11.95 -8.09
CA GLN A 29 4.65 -12.86 -9.24
C GLN A 29 3.48 -12.47 -10.16
N ALA A 30 2.58 -11.59 -9.73
CA ALA A 30 1.43 -11.17 -10.52
C ALA A 30 1.82 -10.24 -11.69
N LYS A 31 1.10 -10.37 -12.82
CA LYS A 31 1.13 -9.38 -13.91
C LYS A 31 0.28 -8.17 -13.51
N LYS A 32 0.92 -7.03 -13.23
CA LYS A 32 0.28 -5.85 -12.62
C LYS A 32 0.75 -4.54 -13.26
N PRO A 33 0.51 -4.34 -14.58
CA PRO A 33 1.12 -3.26 -15.36
C PRO A 33 0.81 -1.86 -14.83
N THR A 34 -0.35 -1.65 -14.20
CA THR A 34 -0.68 -0.36 -13.58
C THR A 34 0.21 -0.08 -12.36
N TYR A 35 0.40 -1.05 -11.46
CA TYR A 35 1.30 -0.90 -10.32
C TYR A 35 2.75 -0.77 -10.77
N ASP A 36 3.18 -1.59 -11.73
CA ASP A 36 4.54 -1.53 -12.28
C ASP A 36 4.85 -0.13 -12.85
N ASN A 37 3.91 0.45 -13.59
CA ASN A 37 4.06 1.81 -14.11
C ASN A 37 4.06 2.88 -13.00
N LEU A 38 3.17 2.77 -12.01
CA LEU A 38 3.13 3.72 -10.89
C LEU A 38 4.46 3.73 -10.11
N PHE A 39 4.97 2.56 -9.73
CA PHE A 39 6.25 2.47 -9.03
C PHE A 39 7.43 2.95 -9.89
N ALA A 40 7.34 2.90 -11.22
CA ALA A 40 8.39 3.41 -12.09
C ALA A 40 8.32 4.93 -12.36
N SER A 41 7.14 5.55 -12.23
CA SER A 41 6.89 6.89 -12.80
C SER A 41 6.43 7.96 -11.81
N VAL A 42 6.01 7.59 -10.59
CA VAL A 42 5.57 8.55 -9.58
C VAL A 42 6.32 8.38 -8.26
N PRO A 43 6.48 9.43 -7.44
CA PRO A 43 7.06 9.30 -6.10
C PRO A 43 6.23 8.34 -5.23
N TYR A 44 6.90 7.40 -4.58
CA TYR A 44 6.29 6.47 -3.63
C TYR A 44 7.25 6.18 -2.47
N SER A 45 6.70 5.70 -1.36
CA SER A 45 7.44 5.26 -0.17
C SER A 45 6.67 4.12 0.50
N LEU A 46 7.32 3.45 1.44
CA LEU A 46 6.70 2.48 2.34
C LEU A 46 6.29 3.17 3.66
N ILE A 47 5.25 2.63 4.29
CA ILE A 47 4.79 3.01 5.64
C ILE A 47 4.63 1.75 6.49
N SER A 48 4.75 1.89 7.81
CA SER A 48 4.45 0.80 8.74
C SER A 48 2.94 0.69 8.96
N THR A 49 2.42 -0.53 8.97
CA THR A 49 0.98 -0.82 9.11
C THR A 49 0.68 -1.87 10.16
N SER A 50 1.58 -2.05 11.13
CA SER A 50 1.49 -3.10 12.17
C SER A 50 2.16 -2.67 13.47
N GLY A 51 1.94 -3.42 14.54
CA GLY A 51 2.57 -3.19 15.83
C GLY A 51 2.29 -1.77 16.39
N PRO A 52 3.24 -1.20 17.14
CA PRO A 52 3.04 0.07 17.85
C PRO A 52 2.69 1.25 16.95
N ASP A 53 3.12 1.23 15.68
CA ASP A 53 2.86 2.31 14.71
C ASP A 53 1.37 2.49 14.39
N VAL A 54 0.56 1.45 14.65
CA VAL A 54 -0.89 1.47 14.50
C VAL A 54 -1.62 1.18 15.81
N GLY A 55 -0.94 1.34 16.95
CA GLY A 55 -1.53 1.16 18.29
C GLY A 55 -1.68 -0.30 18.74
N LEU A 56 -1.01 -1.25 18.08
CA LEU A 56 -0.97 -2.65 18.47
C LEU A 56 0.29 -2.98 19.31
N PRO A 57 0.26 -4.06 20.12
CA PRO A 57 1.45 -4.62 20.75
C PRO A 57 2.60 -4.89 19.76
N PRO A 58 3.87 -4.90 20.23
CA PRO A 58 5.01 -5.31 19.43
C PRO A 58 4.80 -6.68 18.76
N GLU A 59 5.32 -6.85 17.54
CA GLU A 59 5.20 -8.07 16.72
C GLU A 59 3.76 -8.45 16.30
N GLN A 60 2.75 -7.66 16.67
CA GLN A 60 1.38 -7.95 16.26
C GLN A 60 1.12 -7.45 14.84
N MET A 61 0.69 -8.37 13.98
CA MET A 61 0.27 -8.09 12.61
C MET A 61 -0.91 -7.09 12.58
N GLY A 62 -0.89 -6.16 11.62
CA GLY A 62 -2.00 -5.28 11.33
C GLY A 62 -3.21 -6.01 10.74
N ASN A 63 -4.34 -5.32 10.66
CA ASN A 63 -5.59 -5.85 10.12
C ASN A 63 -6.49 -4.71 9.63
N SER A 64 -7.58 -5.05 8.94
CA SER A 64 -8.48 -4.08 8.30
C SER A 64 -9.29 -3.22 9.28
N GLU A 65 -9.41 -3.58 10.56
CA GLU A 65 -10.10 -2.76 11.57
C GLU A 65 -9.20 -1.64 12.10
N VAL A 66 -7.91 -1.91 12.18
CA VAL A 66 -6.90 -1.00 12.74
C VAL A 66 -6.35 -0.02 11.70
N GLY A 67 -6.25 -0.45 10.43
CA GLY A 67 -5.74 0.36 9.32
C GLY A 67 -6.71 1.45 8.85
#